data_AF-A0A3B9A7J1-F1
#
_entry.id   AF-A0A3B9A7J1-F1
#
_cell.length_a   1.000
_cell.length_b   1.000
_cell.length_c   1.000
_cell.angle_alpha   90.00
_cell.angle_beta   90.00
_cell.angle_gamma   90.00
#
_symmetry.space_group_name_H-M   'P 1'
#
loop_
_entity.id
_entity.type
_entity.pdbx_description
1 polymer ?
#
loop_
_entity_poly.entity_id
_entity_poly.type
_entity_poly.pdbx_seq_one_letter_code
_entity_poly.pdbx_strand_id
1 'polypeptide(L)'
;MAGVVDERPFGLVSLLGGASLANIIFAGFSFRLIRKELQEAGVYPADLEKWWYMLAPGNFKPALPREAILLIGGEHDPIITPKNVRKLWQAWQKPRLAWYPCGHASVAFYARRIGERLSDFLLNRLDALNSTANKTPREGADHSTQKAQVLRRNES
;
A
#
# COMPACT_ATOMS: atom_id res chain seq x y z
N MET A 1 6.81 -5.83 2.54
CA MET A 1 7.93 -4.98 2.05
C MET A 1 7.93 -4.77 0.55
N ALA A 2 7.36 -5.66 -0.28
CA ALA A 2 7.38 -5.51 -1.75
C ALA A 2 6.92 -4.12 -2.25
N GLY A 3 5.81 -3.57 -1.76
CA GLY A 3 5.31 -2.24 -2.22
C GLY A 3 6.11 -1.02 -1.75
N VAL A 4 7.20 -1.21 -0.99
CA VAL A 4 8.14 -0.14 -0.64
C VAL A 4 9.23 0.03 -1.70
N VAL A 5 9.53 -1.03 -2.46
CA VAL A 5 10.67 -1.06 -3.39
C VAL A 5 10.27 -1.39 -4.83
N ASP A 6 9.07 -1.96 -5.03
CA ASP A 6 8.58 -2.39 -6.33
C ASP A 6 7.41 -1.51 -6.79
N GLU A 7 7.61 -0.83 -7.92
CA GLU A 7 6.62 0.06 -8.54
C GLU A 7 5.70 -0.66 -9.53
N ARG A 8 6.00 -1.92 -9.89
CA ARG A 8 5.22 -2.69 -10.87
C ARG A 8 3.79 -2.99 -10.43
N PRO A 9 3.48 -3.23 -9.12
CA PRO A 9 2.11 -3.45 -8.71
C PRO A 9 1.25 -2.23 -8.99
N PHE A 10 0.14 -2.41 -9.70
CA PHE A 10 -0.75 -1.28 -10.02
C PHE A 10 -1.50 -0.74 -8.80
N GLY A 11 -1.61 -1.53 -7.73
CA GLY A 11 -2.17 -1.14 -6.44
C GLY A 11 -1.68 -2.04 -5.31
N LEU A 12 -1.73 -1.53 -4.08
CA LEU A 12 -1.38 -2.24 -2.87
C LEU A 12 -2.53 -2.19 -1.86
N VAL A 13 -2.78 -3.34 -1.23
CA VAL A 13 -3.73 -3.44 -0.13
C VAL A 13 -3.00 -4.02 1.08
N SER A 14 -3.07 -3.32 2.20
CA SER A 14 -2.56 -3.79 3.49
C SER A 14 -3.73 -4.09 4.42
N LEU A 15 -4.00 -5.38 4.61
CA LEU A 15 -5.00 -5.87 5.55
C LEU A 15 -4.35 -6.07 6.92
N LEU A 16 -4.80 -5.30 7.92
CA LEU A 16 -4.28 -5.31 9.29
C LEU A 16 -2.76 -5.10 9.34
N GLY A 17 -2.22 -4.18 8.52
CA GLY A 17 -0.80 -3.83 8.53
C GLY A 17 -0.44 -2.76 9.56
N GLY A 18 0.74 -2.88 10.18
CA GLY A 18 1.28 -1.92 11.15
C GLY A 18 2.59 -1.28 10.69
N ALA A 19 2.96 -0.14 11.29
CA ALA A 19 4.19 0.58 10.98
C ALA A 19 5.45 -0.02 11.60
N SER A 20 5.37 -0.37 12.89
CA SER A 20 6.52 -0.81 13.69
C SER A 20 6.26 -2.20 14.25
N LEU A 21 7.25 -3.09 14.09
CA LEU A 21 7.23 -4.43 14.67
C LEU A 21 7.47 -4.38 16.19
N ALA A 22 8.35 -3.49 16.66
CA ALA A 22 8.56 -3.30 18.09
C ALA A 22 7.26 -2.86 18.78
N ASN A 23 6.48 -2.00 18.13
CA ASN A 23 5.18 -1.57 18.65
C ASN A 23 4.17 -2.72 18.77
N ILE A 24 4.22 -3.74 17.90
CA ILE A 24 3.35 -4.92 18.00
C ILE A 24 3.62 -5.65 19.33
N ILE A 25 4.89 -5.84 19.68
CA ILE A 25 5.31 -6.50 20.93
C ILE A 25 4.99 -5.65 22.16
N PHE A 26 5.33 -4.35 22.10
CA PHE A 26 5.31 -3.47 23.27
C PHE A 26 4.02 -2.68 23.47
N ALA A 27 3.13 -2.59 22.48
CA ALA A 27 1.82 -1.97 22.61
C ALA A 27 0.67 -2.99 22.55
N GLY A 28 0.82 -4.09 21.81
CA GLY A 28 -0.23 -5.11 21.68
C GLY A 28 -0.41 -5.95 22.95
N PHE A 29 -1.65 -6.29 23.30
CA PHE A 29 -1.93 -7.13 24.47
C PHE A 29 -1.46 -8.58 24.27
N SER A 30 -1.55 -9.09 23.04
CA SER A 30 -1.27 -10.50 22.71
C SER A 30 0.18 -10.94 22.97
N PHE A 31 1.12 -10.00 23.04
CA PHE A 31 2.55 -10.28 23.20
C PHE A 31 3.08 -10.00 24.61
N ARG A 32 2.22 -9.95 25.63
CA ARG A 32 2.60 -9.60 27.00
C ARG A 32 3.69 -10.52 27.60
N LEU A 33 3.66 -11.82 27.31
CA LEU A 33 4.66 -12.76 27.82
C LEU A 33 6.04 -12.54 27.15
N ILE A 34 6.06 -12.45 25.82
CA ILE A 34 7.29 -12.14 25.06
C ILE A 34 7.87 -10.80 25.50
N ARG A 35 7.02 -9.79 25.69
CA ARG A 35 7.44 -8.49 26.23
C ARG A 35 8.14 -8.63 27.58
N LYS A 36 7.56 -9.42 28.49
CA LYS A 36 8.12 -9.64 29.83
C LYS A 36 9.50 -10.30 29.73
N GLU A 37 9.63 -11.36 28.94
CA GLU A 37 10.91 -12.07 28.75
C GLU A 37 11.99 -11.16 28.14
N LEU A 38 11.62 -10.35 27.15
CA LEU A 38 12.53 -9.36 26.56
C LEU A 38 13.01 -8.35 27.60
N GLN A 39 12.10 -7.83 28.42
CA GLN A 39 12.46 -6.88 29.48
C GLN A 39 13.36 -7.50 30.56
N GLU A 40 13.11 -8.76 30.95
CA GLU A 40 13.97 -9.51 31.88
C GLU A 40 15.37 -9.76 31.29
N ALA A 41 15.48 -9.91 29.96
CA ALA A 41 16.74 -9.98 29.23
C ALA A 41 17.39 -8.59 28.95
N GLY A 42 16.81 -7.50 29.45
CA GLY A 42 17.33 -6.14 29.25
C GLY A 42 17.06 -5.55 27.87
N VAL A 43 16.10 -6.10 27.11
CA VAL A 43 15.69 -5.61 25.79
C VAL A 43 14.45 -4.74 25.91
N TYR A 44 14.56 -3.51 25.41
CA TYR A 44 13.52 -2.49 25.49
C TYR A 44 13.03 -2.08 24.09
N PRO A 45 11.92 -1.30 23.98
CA PRO A 45 11.37 -0.93 22.68
C PRO A 45 12.39 -0.30 21.73
N ALA A 46 13.29 0.56 22.24
CA ALA A 46 14.29 1.25 21.43
C ALA A 46 15.29 0.28 20.78
N ASP A 47 15.65 -0.81 21.48
CA ASP A 47 16.55 -1.84 20.96
C ASP A 47 15.90 -2.54 19.77
N LEU A 48 14.63 -2.94 19.90
CA LEU A 48 13.91 -3.57 18.80
C LEU A 48 13.64 -2.62 17.64
N GLU A 49 13.31 -1.34 17.89
CA GLU A 49 13.17 -0.36 16.81
C GLU A 49 14.48 -0.19 16.03
N LYS A 50 15.63 -0.25 16.71
CA LYS A 50 16.96 -0.23 16.08
C LYS A 50 17.24 -1.51 15.30
N TRP A 51 17.09 -2.68 15.92
CA TRP A 51 17.45 -3.96 15.31
C TRP A 51 16.52 -4.34 14.16
N TRP A 52 15.24 -3.96 14.23
CA TRP A 52 14.23 -4.26 13.22
C TRP A 52 13.91 -3.07 12.32
N TYR A 53 14.77 -2.05 12.31
CA TYR A 53 14.57 -0.84 11.50
C TYR A 53 14.25 -1.18 10.04
N MET A 54 15.02 -2.11 9.45
CA MET A 54 14.85 -2.54 8.06
C MET A 54 13.59 -3.37 7.80
N LEU A 55 12.94 -3.89 8.84
CA LEU A 55 11.73 -4.72 8.72
C LEU A 55 10.45 -3.91 8.89
N ALA A 56 10.54 -2.71 9.47
CA ALA A 56 9.41 -1.87 9.81
C ALA A 56 8.97 -1.01 8.60
N PRO A 57 7.83 -1.29 7.96
CA PRO A 57 7.39 -0.56 6.77
C PRO A 57 7.11 0.93 7.03
N GLY A 58 6.85 1.32 8.28
CA GLY A 58 6.67 2.72 8.66
C GLY A 58 7.95 3.56 8.57
N ASN A 59 9.12 2.94 8.44
CA ASN A 59 10.39 3.64 8.27
C ASN A 59 10.68 4.02 6.82
N PHE A 60 9.85 3.55 5.88
CA PHE A 60 10.07 3.75 4.46
C PHE A 60 8.86 4.39 3.79
N LYS A 61 9.14 5.10 2.70
CA LYS A 61 8.10 5.61 1.81
C LYS A 61 7.70 4.49 0.84
N PRO A 62 6.41 4.30 0.55
CA PRO A 62 5.99 3.37 -0.47
C PRO A 62 6.47 3.87 -1.84
N ALA A 63 6.83 2.94 -2.73
CA ALA A 63 7.16 3.27 -4.12
C ALA A 63 5.90 3.65 -4.93
N LEU A 64 4.73 3.18 -4.47
CA LEU A 64 3.44 3.49 -5.05
C LEU A 64 2.90 4.84 -4.56
N PRO A 65 2.17 5.58 -5.41
CA PRO A 65 1.46 6.78 -4.97
C PRO A 65 0.37 6.42 -3.96
N ARG A 66 0.07 7.32 -3.02
CA ARG A 66 -0.90 7.07 -1.93
C ARG A 66 -2.29 6.70 -2.43
N GLU A 67 -2.66 7.16 -3.63
CA GLU A 67 -3.93 6.87 -4.30
C GLU A 67 -4.04 5.39 -4.73
N ALA A 68 -2.89 4.74 -4.94
CA ALA A 68 -2.77 3.32 -5.28
C ALA A 68 -2.59 2.43 -4.04
N ILE A 69 -2.86 2.96 -2.84
CA ILE A 69 -2.72 2.23 -1.58
C ILE A 69 -4.03 2.25 -0.80
N LEU A 70 -4.47 1.08 -0.36
CA LEU A 70 -5.57 0.88 0.56
C LEU A 70 -5.06 0.21 1.84
N LEU A 71 -5.30 0.84 2.98
CA LEU A 71 -5.09 0.26 4.30
C LEU A 71 -6.44 -0.16 4.89
N ILE A 72 -6.45 -1.31 5.56
CA ILE A 72 -7.60 -1.82 6.30
C ILE A 72 -7.17 -2.09 7.75
N GLY A 73 -7.84 -1.45 8.70
CA GLY A 73 -7.56 -1.59 10.14
C GLY A 73 -8.75 -2.09 10.93
N GLY A 74 -8.49 -2.82 12.02
CA GLY A 74 -9.48 -3.18 13.03
C GLY A 74 -9.47 -2.17 14.18
N GLU A 75 -10.63 -1.63 14.54
CA GLU A 75 -10.78 -0.63 15.62
C GLU A 75 -10.43 -1.20 17.01
N HIS A 76 -10.56 -2.52 17.18
CA HIS A 76 -10.33 -3.23 18.42
C HIS A 76 -9.19 -4.26 18.30
N ASP A 77 -8.29 -4.09 17.33
CA ASP A 77 -7.19 -5.02 17.11
C ASP A 77 -6.15 -4.96 18.26
N PRO A 78 -5.98 -6.05 19.04
CA PRO A 78 -5.03 -6.08 20.15
C PRO A 78 -3.60 -6.42 19.72
N ILE A 79 -3.39 -6.82 18.47
CA ILE A 79 -2.09 -7.19 17.87
C ILE A 79 -1.55 -5.97 17.11
N ILE A 80 -2.28 -5.54 16.08
CA ILE A 80 -1.92 -4.41 15.24
C ILE A 80 -2.79 -3.22 15.67
N THR A 81 -2.40 -2.62 16.79
CA THR A 81 -3.22 -1.58 17.43
C THR A 81 -3.60 -0.46 16.46
N PRO A 82 -4.76 0.20 16.64
CA PRO A 82 -5.15 1.34 15.81
C PRO A 82 -4.09 2.44 15.76
N LYS A 83 -3.33 2.62 16.86
CA LYS A 83 -2.20 3.55 16.92
C LYS A 83 -1.08 3.15 15.93
N ASN A 84 -0.75 1.86 15.83
CA ASN A 84 0.26 1.37 14.90
C ASN A 84 -0.18 1.50 13.43
N VAL A 85 -1.46 1.24 13.14
CA VAL A 85 -2.05 1.47 11.81
C VAL A 85 -2.00 2.97 11.45
N ARG A 86 -2.38 3.86 12.37
CA ARG A 86 -2.32 5.32 12.14
C ARG A 86 -0.90 5.82 11.89
N LYS A 87 0.10 5.26 12.58
CA LYS A 87 1.51 5.56 12.29
C LYS A 87 1.87 5.20 10.85
N LEU A 88 1.44 4.03 10.36
CA LEU A 88 1.69 3.61 8.98
C LEU A 88 0.99 4.53 7.99
N TRP A 89 -0.28 4.84 8.25
CA TRP A 89 -1.07 5.76 7.46
C TRP A 89 -0.39 7.13 7.35
N GLN A 90 0.17 7.66 8.44
CA GLN A 90 0.93 8.92 8.42
C GLN A 90 2.24 8.80 7.63
N ALA A 91 3.03 7.75 7.89
CA ALA A 91 4.30 7.51 7.20
C ALA A 91 4.13 7.41 5.68
N TRP A 92 3.01 6.85 5.23
CA TRP A 92 2.69 6.66 3.81
C TRP A 92 1.86 7.80 3.21
N GLN A 93 1.92 9.00 3.80
CA GLN A 93 1.26 10.22 3.29
C GLN A 93 -0.26 10.14 3.22
N LYS A 94 -0.87 9.44 4.17
CA LYS A 94 -2.32 9.34 4.38
C LYS A 94 -3.05 8.71 3.20
N PRO A 95 -2.74 7.46 2.81
CA PRO A 95 -3.48 6.73 1.77
C PRO A 95 -4.91 6.44 2.21
N ARG A 96 -5.72 5.81 1.35
CA ARG A 96 -7.08 5.40 1.74
C ARG A 96 -7.00 4.43 2.94
N LEU A 97 -7.83 4.66 3.95
CA LEU A 97 -7.87 3.83 5.17
C LEU A 97 -9.33 3.51 5.51
N ALA A 98 -9.66 2.23 5.57
CA ALA A 98 -10.96 1.73 6.00
C ALA A 98 -10.84 1.08 7.39
N TRP A 99 -11.73 1.47 8.30
CA TRP A 99 -11.85 0.89 9.64
C TRP A 99 -13.02 -0.08 9.70
N TYR A 100 -12.83 -1.18 10.43
CA TYR A 100 -13.87 -2.14 10.75
C TYR A 100 -13.94 -2.33 12.27
N PRO A 101 -15.14 -2.44 12.86
CA PRO A 101 -15.32 -2.66 14.30
C PRO A 101 -15.01 -4.12 14.66
N CYS A 102 -13.74 -4.49 14.56
CA CYS A 102 -13.22 -5.84 14.78
C CYS A 102 -11.83 -5.80 15.42
N GLY A 103 -11.44 -6.94 15.97
CA GLY A 103 -10.06 -7.25 16.34
C GLY A 103 -9.35 -8.04 15.23
N HIS A 104 -8.15 -8.51 15.53
CA HIS A 104 -7.31 -9.18 14.54
C HIS A 104 -7.97 -10.43 13.93
N ALA A 105 -8.50 -11.32 14.77
CA ALA A 105 -9.14 -12.55 14.31
C ALA A 105 -10.57 -12.32 13.81
N SER A 106 -11.31 -11.42 14.46
CA SER A 106 -12.71 -11.15 14.10
C SER A 106 -12.88 -10.35 12.79
N VAL A 107 -11.78 -9.93 12.16
CA VAL A 107 -11.79 -9.42 10.78
C VAL A 107 -12.41 -10.40 9.79
N ALA A 108 -12.32 -11.71 10.07
CA ALA A 108 -12.89 -12.76 9.23
C ALA A 108 -14.41 -12.62 9.06
N PHE A 109 -15.12 -12.13 10.09
CA PHE A 109 -16.57 -11.89 10.01
C PHE A 109 -16.93 -10.73 9.06
N TYR A 110 -15.95 -9.92 8.67
CA TYR A 110 -16.12 -8.80 7.74
C TYR A 110 -15.59 -9.11 6.33
N ALA A 111 -15.20 -10.36 6.04
CA ALA A 111 -14.60 -10.76 4.78
C ALA A 111 -15.39 -10.30 3.55
N ARG A 112 -16.72 -10.45 3.57
CA ARG A 112 -17.60 -9.98 2.47
C ARG A 112 -17.49 -8.47 2.26
N ARG A 113 -17.66 -7.68 3.33
CA ARG A 113 -17.60 -6.21 3.27
C ARG A 113 -16.20 -5.70 2.91
N ILE A 114 -15.16 -6.41 3.32
CA ILE A 114 -13.78 -6.15 2.92
C ILE A 114 -13.59 -6.45 1.43
N GLY A 115 -14.11 -7.58 0.94
CA GLY A 115 -14.05 -7.96 -0.46
C GLY A 115 -14.76 -6.96 -1.39
N GLU A 116 -15.93 -6.45 -0.99
CA GLU A 116 -16.64 -5.38 -1.70
C GLU A 116 -15.76 -4.11 -1.77
N ARG A 117 -15.22 -3.66 -0.63
CA ARG A 117 -14.30 -2.50 -0.58
C ARG A 117 -13.05 -2.70 -1.44
N LEU A 118 -12.51 -3.91 -1.46
CA LEU A 118 -11.32 -4.27 -2.23
C LEU A 118 -11.60 -4.19 -3.73
N SER A 119 -12.73 -4.74 -4.15
CA SER A 119 -13.20 -4.73 -5.54
C SER A 119 -13.39 -3.29 -6.02
N ASP A 120 -14.09 -2.47 -5.24
CA ASP A 120 -14.26 -1.04 -5.53
C ASP A 120 -12.92 -0.33 -5.74
N PHE A 121 -11.96 -0.58 -4.84
CA PHE A 121 -10.64 0.04 -4.91
C PHE A 121 -9.87 -0.37 -6.18
N LEU A 122 -9.84 -1.66 -6.49
CA LEU A 122 -9.12 -2.18 -7.65
C LEU A 122 -9.75 -1.74 -8.97
N LEU A 123 -11.08 -1.77 -9.09
CA LEU A 123 -11.79 -1.31 -10.29
C LEU A 123 -11.55 0.18 -10.56
N ASN A 124 -11.70 1.03 -9.54
CA ASN A 124 -11.39 2.45 -9.65
C ASN A 124 -9.93 2.70 -10.08
N ARG A 125 -9.00 1.85 -9.63
CA ARG A 125 -7.58 1.97 -9.98
C ARG A 125 -7.32 1.58 -11.43
N LEU A 126 -7.96 0.52 -11.91
CA LEU A 126 -7.90 0.10 -13.31
C LEU A 126 -8.47 1.17 -14.24
N ASP A 127 -9.63 1.75 -13.90
CA ASP A 127 -10.25 2.82 -14.69
C ASP A 127 -9.36 4.07 -14.77
N ALA A 128 -8.71 4.44 -13.67
CA ALA A 128 -7.76 5.55 -13.64
C ALA A 128 -6.56 5.30 -14.59
N LEU A 129 -6.05 4.06 -14.64
CA LEU A 129 -4.94 3.68 -15.53
C LEU A 129 -5.36 3.69 -17.00
N ASN A 130 -6.53 3.15 -17.31
CA ASN A 130 -7.08 3.13 -18.67
C ASN A 130 -7.34 4.55 -19.18
N SER A 131 -7.80 5.44 -18.30
CA SER A 131 -8.04 6.85 -18.62
C SER A 131 -6.75 7.63 -18.89
N THR A 132 -5.65 7.31 -18.21
CA THR A 132 -4.34 7.90 -18.49
C THR A 132 -3.74 7.36 -19.78
N ALA A 133 -3.87 6.05 -20.05
CA ALA A 133 -3.37 5.42 -21.27
C ALA A 133 -4.06 5.98 -22.54
N ASN A 134 -5.36 6.26 -22.47
CA ASN A 134 -6.12 6.83 -23.58
C ASN A 134 -5.85 8.33 -23.82
N LYS A 135 -5.15 9.03 -22.92
CA LYS A 135 -4.80 10.45 -23.04
C LYS A 135 -3.39 10.68 -23.60
N THR A 136 -2.53 9.67 -23.60
CA THR A 136 -1.19 9.76 -24.20
C THR A 136 -1.33 9.71 -25.73
N PRO A 137 -0.88 10.72 -26.50
CA PRO A 137 -0.86 10.63 -27.96
C PRO A 137 -0.08 9.38 -28.36
N ARG A 138 -0.62 8.59 -29.30
CA ARG A 138 0.15 7.53 -29.94
C ARG A 138 1.26 8.21 -30.76
N GLU A 139 2.43 8.42 -30.17
CA GLU A 139 3.62 8.74 -30.95
C GLU A 139 3.86 7.59 -31.94
N GLY A 140 3.63 7.84 -33.22
CA GLY A 140 3.92 6.88 -34.28
C GLY A 140 2.86 6.67 -35.37
N ALA A 141 1.83 7.50 -35.49
CA ALA A 141 0.96 7.48 -36.67
C ALA A 141 1.11 8.79 -37.47
N ASP A 142 2.00 8.76 -38.45
CA ASP A 142 1.87 9.35 -39.80
C ASP A 142 3.18 9.99 -40.31
N HIS A 143 4.05 9.14 -40.88
CA HIS A 143 5.12 9.59 -41.79
C HIS A 143 5.21 8.70 -43.04
N SER A 144 4.06 8.18 -43.52
CA SER A 144 4.03 7.41 -44.77
C SER A 144 3.07 7.95 -45.84
N THR A 145 2.35 9.05 -45.61
CA THR A 145 1.35 9.56 -46.58
C THR A 145 1.73 10.90 -47.23
N GLN A 146 2.98 11.34 -47.11
CA GLN A 146 3.46 12.60 -47.72
C GLN A 146 4.70 12.41 -48.61
N LYS A 147 4.73 11.35 -49.43
CA LYS A 147 5.66 11.25 -50.58
C LYS A 147 5.01 10.87 -51.92
N ALA A 148 3.70 10.56 -51.95
CA ALA A 148 3.03 10.13 -53.18
C ALA A 148 2.42 11.27 -54.04
N GLN A 149 2.39 12.52 -53.55
CA GLN A 149 1.83 13.66 -54.31
C GLN A 149 2.87 14.57 -54.98
N VAL A 150 4.17 14.38 -54.75
CA VAL A 150 5.22 15.20 -55.38
C VAL A 150 5.75 14.58 -56.69
N LEU A 151 5.51 13.29 -56.95
CA LEU A 151 5.96 12.63 -58.20
C LEU A 151 5.00 12.74 -59.40
N ARG A 152 3.82 13.39 -59.29
CA ARG A 152 2.92 13.64 -60.43
C ARG A 152 2.93 15.09 -60.92
N ARG A 153 4.09 15.75 -60.93
CA ARG A 153 4.24 17.08 -61.54
C ARG A 153 5.42 17.25 -62.50
N ASN A 154 6.20 16.19 -62.75
CA ASN A 154 7.38 16.27 -63.63
C ASN A 154 7.34 15.24 -64.77
N GLU A 155 6.17 15.05 -65.40
CA GLU A 155 6.08 14.44 -66.73
C GLU A 155 5.10 15.25 -67.57
N SER A 156 5.61 16.29 -68.23
CA SER A 156 5.00 17.02 -69.34
C SER A 156 6.13 17.60 -70.19
#